data_AF-A0A512D4J4-F1
#
_entry.id   AF-A0A512D4J4-F1
#
_cell.length_a   1.000
_cell.length_b   1.000
_cell.length_c   1.000
_cell.angle_alpha   90.00
_cell.angle_beta   90.00
_cell.angle_gamma   90.00
#
_symmetry.space_group_name_H-M   'P 1'
#
loop_
_entity.id
_entity.type
_entity.pdbx_description
1 polymer ?
#
loop_
_entity_poly.entity_id
_entity_poly.type
_entity_poly.pdbx_seq_one_letter_code
_entity_poly.pdbx_strand_id
1 'polypeptide(L)'
;MTLSLDFTSRDEAQECPDCGGRRLAHDGVALGLPDGLHARFSAFEYDHAAPEVFVEVTFGRTHRGAFHPDETFAARYGSVEGLHEPACSLVTGGLVAPPDAPLGRRLTRDEALLHPRLDQFWEVNDLVLEQLAERHGTTCYCCGGDLDDLERHIRFRLPDVVAALPDAERTAGVGLSDRDPDRADFLESAEHGCFVRSRLRLPLTGGHALTVGVWLQVTPETAQRIGRLWASDLYFTLGFEGRLANALPLVGAAGAPVTAGAPVPADGVPVVRTSTDPALAAALSNPQDAAVVFDAVGMPPPSS
;
A
#
# COMPACT_ATOMS: atom_id res chain seq x y z
N MET A 1 19.02 -27.99 5.13
CA MET A 1 18.15 -27.76 6.31
C MET A 1 17.19 -26.64 5.90
N THR A 2 15.91 -26.78 6.19
CA THR A 2 14.91 -25.76 5.84
C THR A 2 14.86 -24.74 6.96
N LEU A 3 14.89 -23.44 6.62
CA LEU A 3 14.72 -22.35 7.57
C LEU A 3 13.31 -22.43 8.18
N SER A 4 13.20 -22.29 9.51
CA SER A 4 11.91 -22.31 10.21
C SER A 4 11.93 -21.37 11.41
N LEU A 5 10.75 -20.92 11.85
CA LEU A 5 10.60 -20.11 13.06
C LEU A 5 10.03 -20.93 14.21
N ASP A 6 10.51 -20.64 15.42
CA ASP A 6 9.91 -21.11 16.67
C ASP A 6 9.60 -19.90 17.55
N PHE A 7 8.30 -19.68 17.81
CA PHE A 7 7.83 -18.50 18.53
C PHE A 7 7.84 -18.76 20.03
N THR A 8 8.54 -17.91 20.76
CA THR A 8 8.58 -17.89 22.22
C THR A 8 7.39 -17.10 22.80
N SER A 9 6.96 -16.04 22.11
CA SER A 9 5.76 -15.25 22.42
C SER A 9 5.04 -14.89 21.11
N ARG A 10 3.71 -14.76 21.17
CA ARG A 10 2.88 -14.29 20.06
C ARG A 10 1.74 -13.42 20.59
N ASP A 11 1.38 -12.41 19.82
CA ASP A 11 0.23 -11.53 20.06
C ASP A 11 0.28 -10.86 21.45
N GLU A 12 1.50 -10.58 21.96
CA GLU A 12 1.65 -9.96 23.27
C GLU A 12 1.31 -8.47 23.17
N ALA A 13 0.17 -8.08 23.74
CA ALA A 13 -0.26 -6.70 23.75
C ALA A 13 0.64 -5.83 24.63
N GLN A 14 1.20 -4.78 24.04
CA GLN A 14 2.06 -3.82 24.71
C GLN A 14 1.64 -2.38 24.37
N GLU A 15 2.07 -1.43 25.20
CA GLU A 15 1.99 -0.02 24.87
C GLU A 15 3.20 0.39 24.03
N CYS A 16 2.96 1.16 22.96
CA CYS A 16 3.98 1.75 22.14
C CYS A 16 4.80 2.74 22.99
N PRO A 17 6.13 2.58 23.07
CA PRO A 17 6.97 3.43 23.93
C PRO A 17 7.02 4.89 23.47
N ASP A 18 6.70 5.17 22.20
CA ASP A 18 6.76 6.51 21.62
C ASP A 18 5.45 7.29 21.81
N CYS A 19 4.29 6.65 21.60
CA CYS A 19 2.99 7.32 21.58
C CYS A 19 1.99 6.83 22.64
N GLY A 20 2.30 5.73 23.35
CA GLY A 20 1.38 5.08 24.30
C GLY A 20 0.22 4.33 23.64
N GLY A 21 0.18 4.26 22.30
CA GLY A 21 -0.80 3.50 21.53
C GLY A 21 -0.62 1.98 21.67
N ARG A 22 -1.52 1.18 21.10
CA ARG A 22 -1.44 -0.28 21.18
C ARG A 22 -0.47 -0.84 20.14
N ARG A 23 0.35 -1.82 20.54
CA ARG A 23 1.13 -2.68 19.64
C ARG A 23 1.02 -4.15 20.04
N LEU A 24 1.26 -5.06 19.10
CA LEU A 24 1.47 -6.49 19.38
C LEU A 24 2.95 -6.82 19.23
N ALA A 25 3.48 -7.63 20.13
CA ALA A 25 4.85 -8.12 20.09
C ALA A 25 4.88 -9.64 19.89
N HIS A 26 5.85 -10.09 19.08
CA HIS A 26 6.09 -11.49 18.77
C HIS A 26 7.59 -11.73 18.84
N ASP A 27 8.02 -12.70 19.66
CA ASP A 27 9.43 -13.04 19.80
C ASP A 27 9.66 -14.50 19.47
N GLY A 28 10.82 -14.81 18.93
CA GLY A 28 11.18 -16.19 18.64
C GLY A 28 12.61 -16.37 18.17
N VAL A 29 12.85 -17.57 17.66
CA VAL A 29 14.15 -17.97 17.11
C VAL A 29 13.98 -18.47 15.68
N ALA A 30 14.97 -18.18 14.84
CA ALA A 30 15.09 -18.79 13.52
C ALA A 30 16.04 -19.99 13.60
N LEU A 31 15.59 -21.13 13.09
CA LEU A 31 16.27 -22.42 13.13
C LEU A 31 16.67 -22.84 11.72
N GLY A 32 17.78 -23.58 11.58
CA GLY A 32 18.22 -24.11 10.29
C GLY A 32 19.10 -23.18 9.46
N LEU A 33 19.57 -22.08 10.04
CA LEU A 33 20.55 -21.17 9.44
C LEU A 33 21.91 -21.89 9.20
N PRO A 34 22.67 -21.48 8.17
CA PRO A 34 23.97 -22.07 7.87
C PRO A 34 25.02 -21.79 8.96
N ASP A 35 26.10 -22.58 8.94
CA ASP A 35 27.31 -22.37 9.75
C ASP A 35 27.14 -22.34 11.27
N GLY A 36 26.07 -22.93 11.80
CA GLY A 36 25.78 -22.96 13.24
C GLY A 36 25.41 -21.58 13.80
N LEU A 37 25.03 -20.65 12.91
CA LEU A 37 24.50 -19.35 13.27
C LEU A 37 23.13 -19.52 13.93
N HIS A 38 22.89 -18.75 14.99
CA HIS A 38 21.58 -18.65 15.62
C HIS A 38 21.03 -17.25 15.40
N ALA A 39 19.73 -17.14 15.15
CA ALA A 39 19.06 -15.85 15.14
C ALA A 39 17.88 -15.84 16.10
N ARG A 40 17.72 -14.71 16.78
CA ARG A 40 16.50 -14.35 17.49
C ARG A 40 15.80 -13.27 16.69
N PHE A 41 14.48 -13.30 16.67
CA PHE A 41 13.69 -12.22 16.09
C PHE A 41 12.74 -11.65 17.12
N SER A 42 12.45 -10.36 16.95
CA SER A 42 11.35 -9.66 17.59
C SER A 42 10.59 -8.92 16.49
N ALA A 43 9.28 -9.09 16.44
CA ALA A 43 8.41 -8.39 15.53
C ALA A 43 7.38 -7.57 16.31
N PHE A 44 7.13 -6.34 15.85
CA PHE A 44 6.21 -5.41 16.48
C PHE A 44 5.20 -4.92 15.46
N GLU A 45 3.93 -5.19 15.70
CA GLU A 45 2.82 -4.71 14.88
C GLU A 45 2.19 -3.49 15.54
N TYR A 46 2.21 -2.36 14.86
CA TYR A 46 1.70 -1.09 15.38
C TYR A 46 0.35 -0.76 14.74
N ASP A 47 -0.66 -0.51 15.58
CA ASP A 47 -1.97 0.02 15.17
C ASP A 47 -1.93 1.56 15.12
N HIS A 48 -0.96 2.13 14.40
CA HIS A 48 -0.93 3.57 14.13
C HIS A 48 -2.01 3.95 13.08
N ALA A 49 -2.08 5.23 12.69
CA ALA A 49 -2.98 5.69 11.62
C ALA A 49 -2.77 4.94 10.29
N ALA A 50 -1.59 4.32 10.09
CA ALA A 50 -1.34 3.29 9.11
C ALA A 50 -0.68 2.07 9.80
N PRO A 51 -1.06 0.82 9.49
CA PRO A 51 -0.40 -0.35 10.03
C PRO A 51 1.08 -0.41 9.63
N GLU A 52 1.94 -0.73 10.61
CA GLU A 52 3.37 -0.92 10.42
C GLU A 52 3.83 -2.16 11.17
N VAL A 53 4.74 -2.90 10.56
CA VAL A 53 5.43 -4.03 11.19
C VAL A 53 6.92 -3.72 11.21
N PHE A 54 7.54 -3.79 12.37
CA PHE A 54 8.98 -3.76 12.51
C PHE A 54 9.46 -5.17 12.80
N VAL A 55 10.45 -5.65 12.05
CA VAL A 55 11.10 -6.94 12.29
C VAL A 55 12.55 -6.68 12.61
N GLU A 56 12.98 -7.11 13.80
CA GLU A 56 14.37 -7.07 14.24
C GLU A 56 14.91 -8.49 14.28
N VAL A 57 16.08 -8.71 13.67
CA VAL A 57 16.75 -10.01 13.67
C VAL A 57 18.15 -9.85 14.24
N THR A 58 18.40 -10.52 15.36
CA THR A 58 19.70 -10.54 16.03
C THR A 58 20.40 -11.85 15.74
N PHE A 59 21.50 -11.77 14.99
CA PHE A 59 22.37 -12.90 14.75
C PHE A 59 23.38 -13.04 15.88
N GLY A 60 23.72 -14.29 16.21
CA GLY A 60 24.67 -14.56 17.26
C GLY A 60 25.01 -16.04 17.37
N ARG A 61 25.63 -16.39 18.49
CA ARG A 61 26.11 -17.74 18.78
C ARG A 61 25.55 -18.22 20.10
N THR A 62 25.22 -19.51 20.16
CA THR A 62 24.85 -20.14 21.42
C THR A 62 26.09 -20.79 22.03
N HIS A 63 26.49 -20.34 23.23
CA HIS A 63 27.57 -20.95 23.98
C HIS A 63 27.07 -21.35 25.38
N ARG A 64 27.20 -22.63 25.72
CA ARG A 64 26.72 -23.21 26.99
C ARG A 64 25.25 -22.88 27.31
N GLY A 65 24.40 -22.87 26.28
CA GLY A 65 22.96 -22.60 26.41
C GLY A 65 22.59 -21.11 26.50
N ALA A 66 23.57 -20.20 26.55
CA ALA A 66 23.34 -18.77 26.48
C ALA A 66 23.53 -18.26 25.04
N PHE A 67 22.60 -17.44 24.58
CA PHE A 67 22.72 -16.73 23.31
C PHE A 67 23.58 -15.48 23.50
N HIS A 68 24.62 -15.36 22.68
CA HIS A 68 25.51 -14.21 22.64
C HIS A 68 25.28 -13.49 21.31
N PRO A 69 24.69 -12.28 21.34
CA PRO A 69 24.38 -11.53 20.14
C PRO A 69 25.67 -10.96 19.53
N ASP A 70 25.84 -11.14 18.22
CA ASP A 70 26.92 -10.52 17.44
C ASP A 70 26.43 -9.17 16.89
N GLU A 71 25.29 -9.18 16.20
CA GLU A 71 24.73 -8.01 15.52
C GLU A 71 23.23 -8.11 15.26
N THR A 72 22.59 -6.95 15.12
CA THR A 72 21.15 -6.82 14.87
C THR A 72 20.88 -6.02 13.61
N PHE A 73 20.06 -6.62 12.75
CA PHE A 73 19.40 -5.99 11.61
C PHE A 73 17.97 -5.63 11.99
N ALA A 74 17.40 -4.65 11.30
CA ALA A 74 15.98 -4.40 11.37
C ALA A 74 15.43 -3.93 10.02
N ALA A 75 14.18 -4.28 9.75
CA ALA A 75 13.40 -3.71 8.67
C ALA A 75 12.07 -3.20 9.20
N ARG A 76 11.58 -2.16 8.54
CA ARG A 76 10.22 -1.66 8.69
C ARG A 76 9.45 -2.05 7.44
N TYR A 77 8.34 -2.73 7.64
CA TYR A 77 7.26 -2.89 6.67
C TYR A 77 6.14 -1.91 7.01
N GLY A 78 5.76 -1.07 6.07
CA GLY A 78 4.72 -0.08 6.31
C GLY A 78 4.66 0.98 5.23
N SER A 79 3.64 1.82 5.28
CA SER A 79 3.41 2.87 4.29
C SER A 79 4.67 3.72 4.06
N VAL A 80 5.01 4.03 2.83
CA VAL A 80 6.10 4.99 2.54
C VAL A 80 5.49 6.11 1.73
N GLU A 81 5.84 7.34 2.07
CA GLU A 81 5.35 8.51 1.34
C GLU A 81 5.73 8.39 -0.15
N GLY A 82 4.72 8.40 -1.01
CA GLY A 82 4.88 8.17 -2.45
C GLY A 82 4.88 6.70 -2.90
N LEU A 83 4.79 5.72 -1.98
CA LEU A 83 4.57 4.30 -2.30
C LEU A 83 3.16 3.88 -1.88
N HIS A 84 2.45 3.24 -2.82
CA HIS A 84 1.09 2.75 -2.58
C HIS A 84 1.06 1.41 -1.87
N GLU A 85 2.15 0.65 -1.94
CA GLU A 85 2.37 -0.54 -1.14
C GLU A 85 3.25 -0.21 0.06
N PRO A 86 2.98 -0.83 1.23
CA PRO A 86 3.94 -0.82 2.31
C PRO A 86 5.26 -1.41 1.80
N ALA A 87 6.34 -0.67 1.95
CA ALA A 87 7.66 -1.15 1.57
C ALA A 87 8.33 -1.75 2.78
N CYS A 88 9.00 -2.89 2.57
CA CYS A 88 9.96 -3.42 3.53
C CYS A 88 11.31 -2.75 3.28
N SER A 89 11.82 -2.02 4.26
CA SER A 89 13.06 -1.27 4.11
C SER A 89 13.93 -1.37 5.36
N LEU A 90 15.24 -1.50 5.16
CA LEU A 90 16.20 -1.52 6.26
C LEU A 90 16.14 -0.23 7.08
N VAL A 91 16.11 -0.40 8.39
CA VAL A 91 16.21 0.66 9.40
C VAL A 91 17.36 0.33 10.36
N THR A 92 17.64 1.21 11.31
CA THR A 92 18.68 0.95 12.31
C THR A 92 18.21 -0.14 13.28
N GLY A 93 19.01 -1.19 13.46
CA GLY A 93 18.70 -2.29 14.37
C GLY A 93 18.55 -1.84 15.82
N GLY A 94 17.52 -2.31 16.53
CA GLY A 94 17.29 -1.97 17.94
C GLY A 94 16.93 -0.51 18.16
N LEU A 95 16.33 0.19 17.18
CA LEU A 95 16.02 1.62 17.30
C LEU A 95 15.13 1.93 18.52
N VAL A 96 14.18 1.04 18.81
CA VAL A 96 13.20 1.18 19.89
C VAL A 96 13.56 0.38 21.15
N ALA A 97 14.68 -0.36 21.12
CA ALA A 97 15.14 -1.16 22.24
C ALA A 97 15.99 -0.32 23.22
N PRO A 98 15.90 -0.55 24.53
CA PRO A 98 16.69 0.21 25.51
C PRO A 98 18.19 0.03 25.26
N PRO A 99 19.06 1.00 25.60
CA PRO A 99 20.48 0.98 25.22
C PRO A 99 21.25 -0.26 25.69
N ASP A 100 20.83 -0.86 26.80
CA ASP A 100 21.43 -2.05 27.41
C ASP A 100 20.84 -3.38 26.91
N ALA A 101 19.89 -3.34 25.97
CA ALA A 101 19.32 -4.55 25.37
C ALA A 101 20.43 -5.40 24.73
N PRO A 102 20.43 -6.73 24.94
CA PRO A 102 21.46 -7.64 24.44
C PRO A 102 21.27 -7.90 22.94
N LEU A 103 21.60 -6.91 22.12
CA LEU A 103 21.45 -6.89 20.66
C LEU A 103 22.81 -6.91 19.93
N GLY A 104 23.93 -7.00 20.66
CA GLY A 104 25.25 -6.93 20.05
C GLY A 104 25.43 -5.60 19.29
N ARG A 105 26.02 -5.64 18.10
CA ARG A 105 26.18 -4.45 17.26
C ARG A 105 24.89 -4.13 16.50
N ARG A 106 24.29 -2.97 16.80
CA ARG A 106 23.13 -2.42 16.08
C ARG A 106 23.59 -1.84 14.74
N LEU A 107 23.24 -2.51 13.64
CA LEU A 107 23.62 -2.02 12.31
C LEU A 107 22.73 -0.85 11.88
N THR A 108 23.34 0.21 11.39
CA THR A 108 22.63 1.26 10.65
C THR A 108 22.19 0.73 9.28
N ARG A 109 21.29 1.45 8.60
CA ARG A 109 20.83 1.09 7.25
C ARG A 109 21.99 0.89 6.27
N ASP A 110 22.94 1.82 6.24
CA ASP A 110 24.05 1.78 5.29
C ASP A 110 25.03 0.63 5.60
N GLU A 111 25.25 0.33 6.88
CA GLU A 111 26.05 -0.82 7.30
C GLU A 111 25.37 -2.14 6.96
N ALA A 112 24.05 -2.23 7.15
CA ALA A 112 23.26 -3.42 6.82
C ALA A 112 23.25 -3.70 5.31
N LEU A 113 23.12 -2.67 4.46
CA LEU A 113 23.16 -2.79 2.99
C LEU A 113 24.48 -3.35 2.45
N LEU A 114 25.58 -3.16 3.20
CA LEU A 114 26.91 -3.64 2.83
C LEU A 114 27.29 -4.93 3.58
N HIS A 115 26.40 -5.46 4.43
CA HIS A 115 26.75 -6.55 5.31
C HIS A 115 26.73 -7.90 4.58
N PRO A 116 27.75 -8.77 4.77
CA PRO A 116 27.77 -10.11 4.16
C PRO A 116 26.61 -11.03 4.54
N ARG A 117 25.81 -10.65 5.55
CA ARG A 117 24.65 -11.41 6.04
C ARG A 117 23.29 -10.86 5.62
N LEU A 118 23.29 -9.89 4.70
CA LEU A 118 22.05 -9.23 4.26
C LEU A 118 21.04 -10.22 3.68
N ASP A 119 21.49 -11.18 2.89
CA ASP A 119 20.61 -12.18 2.29
C ASP A 119 19.97 -13.08 3.35
N GLN A 120 20.73 -13.54 4.36
CA GLN A 120 20.14 -14.33 5.46
C GLN A 120 19.21 -13.50 6.35
N PHE A 121 19.45 -12.19 6.47
CA PHE A 121 18.51 -11.30 7.14
C PHE A 121 17.16 -11.30 6.40
N TRP A 122 17.18 -11.11 5.08
CA TRP A 122 15.95 -11.10 4.28
C TRP A 122 15.21 -12.45 4.33
N GLU A 123 15.93 -13.57 4.26
CA GLU A 123 15.32 -14.90 4.41
C GLU A 123 14.56 -15.06 5.75
N VAL A 124 15.13 -14.58 6.86
CA VAL A 124 14.46 -14.62 8.18
C VAL A 124 13.32 -13.61 8.25
N ASN A 125 13.53 -12.39 7.75
CA ASN A 125 12.54 -11.32 7.71
C ASN A 125 11.28 -11.76 6.94
N ASP A 126 11.47 -12.30 5.74
CA ASP A 126 10.39 -12.69 4.86
C ASP A 126 9.60 -13.84 5.47
N LEU A 127 10.29 -14.82 6.07
CA LEU A 127 9.63 -15.91 6.79
C LEU A 127 8.84 -15.42 8.02
N VAL A 128 9.34 -14.41 8.73
CA VAL A 128 8.60 -13.77 9.84
C VAL A 128 7.35 -13.08 9.30
N LEU A 129 7.49 -12.28 8.25
CA LEU A 129 6.36 -11.59 7.63
C LEU A 129 5.32 -12.57 7.07
N GLU A 130 5.73 -13.66 6.40
CA GLU A 130 4.84 -14.70 5.88
C GLU A 130 4.04 -15.39 7.00
N GLN A 131 4.68 -15.70 8.14
CA GLN A 131 4.01 -16.35 9.26
C GLN A 131 3.15 -15.42 10.11
N LEU A 132 3.41 -14.11 10.06
CA LEU A 132 2.50 -13.10 10.58
C LEU A 132 1.37 -12.83 9.57
N ALA A 133 1.63 -12.96 8.26
CA ALA A 133 0.69 -12.69 7.17
C ALA A 133 -0.51 -13.64 7.13
N GLU A 134 -0.43 -14.85 7.71
CA GLU A 134 -1.63 -15.69 7.92
C GLU A 134 -2.74 -15.00 8.73
N ARG A 135 -2.45 -13.85 9.36
CA ARG A 135 -3.42 -13.00 10.07
C ARG A 135 -3.39 -11.51 9.68
N HIS A 136 -2.59 -11.12 8.68
CA HIS A 136 -2.65 -9.77 8.08
C HIS A 136 -3.40 -9.82 6.76
N GLY A 137 -4.31 -8.87 6.59
CA GLY A 137 -5.37 -8.91 5.58
C GLY A 137 -4.88 -9.27 4.18
N THR A 138 -5.47 -10.33 3.62
CA THR A 138 -5.49 -10.66 2.19
C THR A 138 -6.23 -9.61 1.34
N THR A 139 -6.49 -8.44 1.90
CA THR A 139 -7.34 -7.39 1.35
C THR A 139 -6.78 -6.03 1.72
N CYS A 140 -6.77 -5.11 0.77
CA CYS A 140 -6.36 -3.72 0.99
C CYS A 140 -7.24 -3.07 2.07
N TYR A 141 -6.65 -2.60 3.18
CA TYR A 141 -7.41 -1.98 4.28
C TYR A 141 -8.20 -0.70 3.86
N CYS A 142 -7.84 -0.07 2.74
CA CYS A 142 -8.57 1.06 2.18
C CYS A 142 -9.84 0.67 1.39
N CYS A 143 -9.91 -0.54 0.81
CA CYS A 143 -10.98 -0.89 -0.13
C CYS A 143 -11.38 -2.37 -0.22
N GLY A 144 -10.78 -3.26 0.58
CA GLY A 144 -11.15 -4.67 0.69
C GLY A 144 -10.77 -5.58 -0.48
N GLY A 145 -9.98 -5.12 -1.47
CA GLY A 145 -9.62 -5.93 -2.65
C GLY A 145 -8.36 -6.80 -2.47
N ASP A 146 -8.34 -7.97 -3.12
CA ASP A 146 -7.19 -8.88 -3.18
C ASP A 146 -5.97 -8.19 -3.83
N LEU A 147 -4.78 -8.41 -3.26
CA LEU A 147 -3.51 -7.88 -3.78
C LEU A 147 -2.90 -8.89 -4.77
N ASP A 148 -2.70 -8.48 -6.03
CA ASP A 148 -2.04 -9.26 -7.09
C ASP A 148 -0.66 -8.63 -7.37
N ASP A 149 0.41 -9.43 -7.30
CA ASP A 149 1.83 -9.02 -7.43
C ASP A 149 2.15 -8.31 -8.76
N LEU A 150 1.25 -8.39 -9.75
CA LEU A 150 1.41 -7.78 -11.07
C LEU A 150 0.64 -6.46 -11.25
N GLU A 151 -0.19 -6.03 -10.29
CA GLU A 151 -1.07 -4.86 -10.40
C GLU A 151 -0.67 -3.71 -9.46
N ARG A 152 -0.30 -2.55 -10.02
CA ARG A 152 0.07 -1.35 -9.26
C ARG A 152 -1.11 -0.40 -9.12
N HIS A 153 -1.23 0.26 -7.97
CA HIS A 153 -2.29 1.25 -7.74
C HIS A 153 -1.69 2.65 -7.60
N ILE A 154 -2.26 3.66 -8.27
CA ILE A 154 -1.98 5.09 -7.99
C ILE A 154 -3.29 5.83 -7.76
N ARG A 155 -3.32 6.89 -6.94
CA ARG A 155 -4.56 7.63 -6.64
C ARG A 155 -4.35 9.14 -6.74
N PHE A 156 -5.17 9.81 -7.53
CA PHE A 156 -5.23 11.26 -7.53
C PHE A 156 -5.97 11.76 -6.30
N ARG A 157 -5.43 12.71 -5.55
CA ARG A 157 -6.13 13.27 -4.38
C ARG A 157 -7.44 13.95 -4.78
N LEU A 158 -7.40 14.85 -5.76
CA LEU A 158 -8.51 15.69 -6.20
C LEU A 158 -8.67 15.66 -7.73
N PRO A 159 -9.83 16.08 -8.28
CA PRO A 159 -9.96 16.42 -9.69
C PRO A 159 -8.99 17.56 -10.04
N ASP A 160 -8.39 17.54 -11.23
CA ASP A 160 -7.35 18.52 -11.61
C ASP A 160 -7.85 19.96 -11.50
N VAL A 161 -9.11 20.19 -11.89
CA VAL A 161 -9.76 21.51 -11.82
C VAL A 161 -9.89 22.03 -10.39
N VAL A 162 -10.08 21.14 -9.41
CA VAL A 162 -10.15 21.51 -7.98
C VAL A 162 -8.76 21.62 -7.38
N ALA A 163 -7.85 20.71 -7.76
CA ALA A 163 -6.45 20.75 -7.33
C ALA A 163 -5.73 22.04 -7.75
N ALA A 164 -6.15 22.65 -8.85
CA ALA A 164 -5.60 23.91 -9.35
C ALA A 164 -6.10 25.16 -8.58
N LEU A 165 -7.09 25.03 -7.68
CA LEU A 165 -7.63 26.16 -6.92
C LEU A 165 -6.70 26.54 -5.74
N PRO A 166 -6.61 27.84 -5.40
CA PRO A 166 -5.96 28.28 -4.17
C PRO A 166 -6.69 27.70 -2.96
N ASP A 167 -5.97 27.07 -2.03
CA ASP A 167 -6.55 26.37 -0.87
C ASP A 167 -7.61 25.29 -1.26
N ALA A 168 -7.43 24.65 -2.42
CA ALA A 168 -8.25 23.60 -3.04
C ALA A 168 -9.39 23.02 -2.18
N GLU A 169 -9.06 22.17 -1.21
CA GLU A 169 -9.99 21.39 -0.37
C GLU A 169 -10.78 22.24 0.63
N ARG A 170 -10.26 23.43 0.95
CA ARG A 170 -10.84 24.40 1.90
C ARG A 170 -11.56 25.55 1.18
N THR A 171 -11.59 25.51 -0.16
CA THR A 171 -12.31 26.50 -0.96
C THR A 171 -13.79 26.45 -0.62
N ALA A 172 -14.37 27.59 -0.29
CA ALA A 172 -15.79 27.69 0.02
C ALA A 172 -16.63 27.18 -1.16
N GLY A 173 -17.54 26.24 -0.90
CA GLY A 173 -18.37 25.63 -1.93
C GLY A 173 -17.82 24.32 -2.52
N VAL A 174 -16.66 23.84 -2.04
CA VAL A 174 -16.20 22.45 -2.25
C VAL A 174 -16.62 21.60 -1.05
N GLY A 175 -17.41 20.56 -1.30
CA GLY A 175 -17.83 19.57 -0.32
C GLY A 175 -17.32 18.19 -0.68
N LEU A 176 -16.71 17.50 0.29
CA LEU A 176 -16.25 16.12 0.16
C LEU A 176 -17.13 15.20 1.02
N SER A 177 -17.34 13.97 0.59
CA SER A 177 -18.07 12.96 1.39
C SER A 177 -17.33 12.55 2.66
N ASP A 178 -16.01 12.65 2.65
CA ASP A 178 -15.12 12.52 3.81
C ASP A 178 -14.28 13.79 3.93
N ARG A 179 -13.92 14.20 5.16
CA ARG A 179 -13.08 15.37 5.38
C ARG A 179 -11.65 15.17 4.86
N ASP A 180 -11.23 13.91 4.75
CA ASP A 180 -9.98 13.54 4.11
C ASP A 180 -10.19 13.26 2.61
N PRO A 181 -9.59 14.04 1.69
CA PRO A 181 -9.68 13.80 0.25
C PRO A 181 -9.20 12.42 -0.18
N ASP A 182 -8.27 11.82 0.57
CA ASP A 182 -7.75 10.48 0.29
C ASP A 182 -8.78 9.39 0.58
N ARG A 183 -9.83 9.71 1.34
CA ARG A 183 -10.94 8.81 1.67
C ARG A 183 -12.26 9.21 1.01
N ALA A 184 -12.32 10.40 0.40
CA ALA A 184 -13.53 10.88 -0.24
C ALA A 184 -13.85 10.12 -1.54
N ASP A 185 -15.11 9.72 -1.65
CA ASP A 185 -15.70 9.03 -2.80
C ASP A 185 -16.59 9.96 -3.65
N PHE A 186 -17.11 11.03 -3.04
CA PHE A 186 -17.84 12.09 -3.72
C PHE A 186 -17.22 13.44 -3.42
N LEU A 187 -17.22 14.29 -4.45
CA LEU A 187 -16.87 15.69 -4.35
C LEU A 187 -17.94 16.51 -5.09
N GLU A 188 -18.48 17.53 -4.44
CA GLU A 188 -19.35 18.52 -5.06
C GLU A 188 -18.70 19.89 -5.00
N SER A 189 -18.70 20.59 -6.12
CA SER A 189 -18.26 21.97 -6.23
C SER A 189 -19.38 22.79 -6.84
N ALA A 190 -19.78 23.87 -6.17
CA ALA A 190 -20.80 24.79 -6.70
C ALA A 190 -20.42 25.37 -8.08
N GLU A 191 -19.13 25.55 -8.34
CA GLU A 191 -18.62 26.14 -9.58
C GLU A 191 -18.19 25.09 -10.62
N HIS A 192 -17.76 23.90 -10.19
CA HIS A 192 -17.15 22.89 -11.07
C HIS A 192 -17.96 21.60 -11.22
N GLY A 193 -19.07 21.46 -10.50
CA GLY A 193 -20.00 20.34 -10.61
C GLY A 193 -19.70 19.18 -9.67
N CYS A 194 -20.24 18.00 -9.99
CA CYS A 194 -20.14 16.80 -9.16
C CYS A 194 -19.11 15.83 -9.71
N PHE A 195 -18.35 15.22 -8.81
CA PHE A 195 -17.32 14.25 -9.12
C PHE A 195 -17.50 12.99 -8.29
N VAL A 196 -17.28 11.85 -8.92
CA VAL A 196 -17.35 10.53 -8.29
C VAL A 196 -16.01 9.85 -8.45
N ARG A 197 -15.52 9.27 -7.36
CA ARG A 197 -14.30 8.48 -7.33
C ARG A 197 -14.49 7.22 -8.14
N SER A 198 -13.52 6.86 -8.97
CA SER A 198 -13.57 5.62 -9.76
C SER A 198 -12.16 5.07 -9.96
N ARG A 199 -12.08 3.78 -10.29
CA ARG A 199 -10.84 3.10 -10.67
C ARG A 199 -10.76 2.95 -12.18
N LEU A 200 -9.57 3.11 -12.73
CA LEU A 200 -9.27 2.92 -14.14
C LEU A 200 -8.06 2.00 -14.27
N ARG A 201 -8.21 0.86 -14.94
CA ARG A 201 -7.13 -0.12 -15.11
C ARG A 201 -6.49 0.02 -16.49
N LEU A 202 -5.18 0.20 -16.51
CA LEU A 202 -4.35 0.22 -17.72
C LEU A 202 -3.58 -1.10 -17.81
N PRO A 203 -3.81 -1.93 -18.85
CA PRO A 203 -2.97 -3.08 -19.10
C PRO A 203 -1.55 -2.64 -19.48
N LEU A 204 -0.54 -3.34 -18.97
CA LEU A 204 0.87 -3.10 -19.27
C LEU A 204 1.52 -4.36 -19.87
N THR A 205 2.67 -4.19 -20.53
CA THR A 205 3.50 -5.29 -21.02
C THR A 205 4.02 -6.14 -19.84
N GLY A 206 4.38 -7.41 -20.11
CA GLY A 206 4.88 -8.32 -19.08
C GLY A 206 3.80 -8.92 -18.17
N GLY A 207 2.51 -8.73 -18.49
CA GLY A 207 1.40 -9.20 -17.66
C GLY A 207 1.03 -8.24 -16.54
N HIS A 208 1.72 -7.10 -16.43
CA HIS A 208 1.43 -6.08 -15.43
C HIS A 208 0.15 -5.30 -15.73
N ALA A 209 -0.38 -4.64 -14.71
CA ALA A 209 -1.44 -3.65 -14.86
C ALA A 209 -1.19 -2.46 -13.91
N LEU A 210 -1.66 -1.28 -14.31
CA LEU A 210 -1.69 -0.09 -13.46
C LEU A 210 -3.14 0.36 -13.26
N THR A 211 -3.63 0.29 -12.03
CA THR A 211 -4.93 0.80 -11.62
C THR A 211 -4.80 2.21 -11.03
N VAL A 212 -5.49 3.16 -11.65
CA VAL A 212 -5.48 4.57 -11.29
C VAL A 212 -6.82 4.94 -10.63
N GLY A 213 -6.79 5.42 -9.40
CA GLY A 213 -7.88 6.08 -8.70
C GLY A 213 -8.07 7.48 -9.26
N VAL A 214 -9.08 7.64 -10.10
CA VAL A 214 -9.42 8.88 -10.82
C VAL A 214 -10.73 9.47 -10.30
N TRP A 215 -10.96 10.73 -10.64
CA TRP A 215 -12.24 11.39 -10.49
C TRP A 215 -12.96 11.44 -11.83
N LEU A 216 -14.27 11.14 -11.82
CA LEU A 216 -15.15 11.32 -12.97
C LEU A 216 -16.11 12.46 -12.70
N GLN A 217 -16.10 13.48 -13.55
CA GLN A 217 -17.11 14.51 -13.55
C GLN A 217 -18.41 13.93 -14.10
N VAL A 218 -19.51 14.13 -13.38
CA VAL A 218 -20.85 13.64 -13.72
C VAL A 218 -21.88 14.76 -13.54
N THR A 219 -23.07 14.58 -14.11
CA THR A 219 -24.17 15.51 -13.84
C THR A 219 -24.68 15.35 -12.39
N PRO A 220 -25.27 16.39 -11.79
CA PRO A 220 -25.86 16.29 -10.45
C PRO A 220 -26.91 15.17 -10.33
N GLU A 221 -27.73 14.95 -11.37
CA GLU A 221 -28.73 13.88 -11.39
C GLU A 221 -28.07 12.50 -11.34
N THR A 222 -26.93 12.36 -12.01
CA THR A 222 -26.14 11.13 -12.04
C THR A 222 -25.47 10.89 -10.68
N ALA A 223 -24.86 11.91 -10.08
CA ALA A 223 -24.28 11.82 -8.74
C ALA A 223 -25.33 11.41 -7.70
N GLN A 224 -26.52 12.02 -7.72
CA GLN A 224 -27.63 11.66 -6.84
C GLN A 224 -28.10 10.22 -7.06
N ARG A 225 -28.16 9.75 -8.32
CA ARG A 225 -28.50 8.36 -8.63
C ARG A 225 -27.45 7.39 -8.08
N ILE A 226 -26.17 7.71 -8.24
CA ILE A 226 -25.06 6.90 -7.72
C ILE A 226 -25.15 6.85 -6.18
N GLY A 227 -25.31 7.98 -5.51
CA GLY A 227 -25.45 8.05 -4.06
C GLY A 227 -26.63 7.21 -3.52
N ARG A 228 -27.76 7.17 -4.24
CA ARG A 228 -28.89 6.30 -3.88
C ARG A 228 -28.59 4.80 -4.03
N LEU A 229 -27.76 4.43 -5.00
CA LEU A 229 -27.42 3.03 -5.28
C LEU A 229 -26.24 2.53 -4.44
N TRP A 230 -25.38 3.42 -3.93
CA TRP A 230 -24.10 3.09 -3.29
C TRP A 230 -24.22 2.12 -2.11
N ALA A 231 -25.25 2.29 -1.28
CA ALA A 231 -25.53 1.43 -0.13
C ALA A 231 -26.71 0.47 -0.37
N SER A 232 -27.13 0.30 -1.63
CA SER A 232 -28.26 -0.55 -2.00
C SER A 232 -27.76 -1.91 -2.49
N ASP A 233 -28.54 -2.97 -2.22
CA ASP A 233 -28.35 -4.30 -2.80
C ASP A 233 -28.38 -4.30 -4.35
N LEU A 234 -28.85 -3.21 -4.97
CA LEU A 234 -28.88 -3.02 -6.42
C LEU A 234 -27.62 -2.35 -6.97
N TYR A 235 -26.59 -2.13 -6.15
CA TYR A 235 -25.36 -1.45 -6.58
C TYR A 235 -24.71 -2.14 -7.80
N PHE A 236 -24.79 -3.46 -7.91
CA PHE A 236 -24.31 -4.24 -9.07
C PHE A 236 -24.91 -3.81 -10.41
N THR A 237 -26.07 -3.13 -10.42
CA THR A 237 -26.72 -2.60 -11.63
C THR A 237 -26.18 -1.23 -12.06
N LEU A 238 -25.26 -0.66 -11.28
CA LEU A 238 -24.76 0.68 -11.53
C LEU A 238 -23.98 0.73 -12.84
N GLY A 239 -24.47 1.59 -13.74
CA GLY A 239 -23.79 1.99 -14.96
C GLY A 239 -24.13 3.45 -15.25
N PHE A 240 -23.10 4.23 -15.59
CA PHE A 240 -23.24 5.65 -15.88
C PHE A 240 -22.16 6.15 -16.85
N GLU A 241 -22.43 7.29 -17.44
CA GLU A 241 -21.48 8.03 -18.27
C GLU A 241 -20.92 9.21 -17.47
N GLY A 242 -19.65 9.52 -17.71
CA GLY A 242 -18.97 10.64 -17.08
C GLY A 242 -17.82 11.14 -17.95
N ARG A 243 -17.07 12.10 -17.43
CA ARG A 243 -15.84 12.60 -18.05
C ARG A 243 -14.68 12.47 -17.09
N LEU A 244 -13.53 12.05 -17.60
CA LEU A 244 -12.32 11.96 -16.80
C LEU A 244 -11.92 13.35 -16.30
N ALA A 245 -11.74 13.52 -15.00
CA ALA A 245 -11.40 14.80 -14.39
C ALA A 245 -9.92 14.89 -13.96
N ASN A 246 -9.14 13.85 -14.26
CA ASN A 246 -7.69 13.83 -14.07
C ASN A 246 -6.97 13.57 -15.40
N ALA A 247 -5.87 14.28 -15.63
CA ALA A 247 -4.94 13.99 -16.70
C ALA A 247 -4.16 12.72 -16.35
N LEU A 248 -4.37 11.66 -17.14
CA LEU A 248 -3.60 10.44 -16.96
C LEU A 248 -2.15 10.66 -17.43
N PRO A 249 -1.17 10.16 -16.67
CA PRO A 249 0.21 10.08 -17.12
C PRO A 249 0.27 9.40 -18.49
N LEU A 250 1.03 9.97 -19.42
CA LEU A 250 1.25 9.50 -20.81
C LEU A 250 0.05 9.54 -21.78
N VAL A 251 -1.20 9.43 -21.31
CA VAL A 251 -2.38 9.47 -22.18
C VAL A 251 -2.93 10.90 -22.35
N GLY A 252 -2.83 11.74 -21.31
CA GLY A 252 -3.28 13.15 -21.38
C GLY A 252 -4.77 13.36 -21.60
N ALA A 253 -5.60 12.33 -21.34
CA ALA A 253 -7.03 12.29 -21.68
C ALA A 253 -7.97 13.02 -20.70
N ALA A 254 -7.53 14.13 -20.10
CA ALA A 254 -8.41 14.94 -19.25
C ALA A 254 -9.63 15.42 -20.05
N GLY A 255 -10.82 15.25 -19.48
CA GLY A 255 -12.11 15.56 -20.11
C GLY A 255 -12.67 14.48 -21.04
N ALA A 256 -11.94 13.37 -21.25
CA ALA A 256 -12.39 12.28 -22.12
C ALA A 256 -13.69 11.63 -21.61
N PRO A 257 -14.66 11.35 -22.50
CA PRO A 257 -15.89 10.66 -22.12
C PRO A 257 -15.61 9.20 -21.74
N VAL A 258 -16.20 8.73 -20.65
CA VAL A 258 -16.06 7.35 -20.17
C VAL A 258 -17.40 6.75 -19.78
N THR A 259 -17.51 5.43 -19.91
CA THR A 259 -18.57 4.64 -19.29
C THR A 259 -17.98 3.91 -18.09
N ALA A 260 -18.61 4.08 -16.93
CA ALA A 260 -18.22 3.44 -15.69
C ALA A 260 -19.40 2.68 -15.07
N GLY A 261 -19.10 1.76 -14.16
CA GLY A 261 -20.13 1.01 -13.44
C GLY A 261 -19.59 0.30 -12.22
N ALA A 262 -20.45 -0.43 -11.52
CA ALA A 262 -20.02 -1.18 -10.35
C ALA A 262 -18.89 -2.18 -10.70
N PRO A 263 -17.93 -2.37 -9.78
CA PRO A 263 -16.95 -3.44 -9.90
C PRO A 263 -17.60 -4.83 -9.85
N VAL A 264 -16.82 -5.86 -10.14
CA VAL A 264 -17.22 -7.27 -9.96
C VAL A 264 -16.15 -7.92 -9.08
N PRO A 265 -16.47 -8.39 -7.86
CA PRO A 265 -17.77 -8.27 -7.18
C PRO A 265 -18.19 -6.81 -6.94
N ALA A 266 -19.49 -6.57 -6.76
CA ALA A 266 -20.09 -5.23 -6.64
C ALA A 266 -19.85 -4.62 -5.26
N ASP A 267 -18.59 -4.42 -4.92
CA ASP A 267 -18.13 -3.80 -3.68
C ASP A 267 -17.01 -2.79 -3.97
N GLY A 268 -17.06 -1.65 -3.27
CA GLY A 268 -16.15 -0.52 -3.46
C GLY A 268 -16.49 0.39 -4.65
N VAL A 269 -15.55 1.27 -5.01
CA VAL A 269 -15.78 2.37 -5.97
C VAL A 269 -15.99 1.86 -7.41
N PRO A 270 -16.77 2.60 -8.24
CA PRO A 270 -17.01 2.26 -9.65
C PRO A 270 -15.72 2.10 -10.46
N VAL A 271 -15.78 1.30 -11.51
CA VAL A 271 -14.68 1.05 -12.45
C VAL A 271 -15.00 1.65 -13.82
N VAL A 272 -14.03 2.32 -14.42
CA VAL A 272 -14.06 2.74 -15.83
C VAL A 272 -13.95 1.50 -16.69
N ARG A 273 -14.88 1.33 -17.63
CA ARG A 273 -14.97 0.16 -18.51
C ARG A 273 -14.55 0.47 -19.93
N THR A 274 -15.03 1.57 -20.48
CA THR A 274 -14.79 1.96 -21.87
C THR A 274 -14.73 3.47 -22.01
N SER A 275 -14.20 3.94 -23.14
CA SER A 275 -14.21 5.33 -23.57
C SER A 275 -14.48 5.41 -25.06
N THR A 276 -15.09 6.50 -25.51
CA THR A 276 -15.19 6.83 -26.94
C THR A 276 -14.05 7.74 -27.41
N ASP A 277 -13.20 8.23 -26.49
CA ASP A 277 -11.96 8.90 -26.86
C ASP A 277 -10.97 7.87 -27.42
N PRO A 278 -10.43 8.06 -28.65
CA PRO A 278 -9.58 7.06 -29.27
C PRO A 278 -8.30 6.75 -28.50
N ALA A 279 -7.68 7.75 -27.86
CA ALA A 279 -6.43 7.55 -27.12
C ALA A 279 -6.69 6.77 -25.83
N LEU A 280 -7.74 7.14 -25.10
CA LEU A 280 -8.12 6.43 -23.88
C LEU A 280 -8.65 5.02 -24.18
N ALA A 281 -9.46 4.85 -25.22
CA ALA A 281 -9.94 3.54 -25.64
C ALA A 281 -8.79 2.59 -26.02
N ALA A 282 -7.77 3.11 -26.73
CA ALA A 282 -6.57 2.36 -27.05
C ALA A 282 -5.77 2.00 -25.79
N ALA A 283 -5.60 2.94 -24.86
CA ALA A 283 -4.87 2.73 -23.61
C ALA A 283 -5.55 1.70 -22.69
N LEU A 284 -6.88 1.66 -22.66
CA LEU A 284 -7.64 0.68 -21.88
C LEU A 284 -7.61 -0.75 -22.47
N SER A 285 -7.40 -0.86 -23.79
CA SER A 285 -7.50 -2.14 -24.50
C SER A 285 -6.14 -2.76 -24.83
N ASN A 286 -5.13 -1.94 -25.07
CA ASN A 286 -3.83 -2.37 -25.55
C ASN A 286 -2.77 -2.20 -24.44
N PRO A 287 -1.99 -3.25 -24.14
CA PRO A 287 -0.89 -3.15 -23.20
C PRO A 287 0.08 -2.02 -23.54
N GLN A 288 0.35 -1.13 -22.58
CA GLN A 288 1.36 -0.09 -22.68
C GLN A 288 2.71 -0.59 -22.16
N ASP A 289 3.83 0.01 -22.58
CA ASP A 289 5.15 -0.38 -22.08
C ASP A 289 5.27 -0.09 -20.58
N ALA A 290 5.47 -1.14 -19.78
CA ALA A 290 5.53 -1.05 -18.33
C ALA A 290 6.64 -0.10 -17.85
N ALA A 291 7.84 -0.17 -18.42
CA ALA A 291 8.97 0.65 -17.99
C ALA A 291 8.72 2.12 -18.28
N VAL A 292 8.14 2.44 -19.44
CA VAL A 292 7.78 3.83 -19.81
C VAL A 292 6.69 4.37 -18.88
N VAL A 293 5.66 3.55 -18.59
CA VAL A 293 4.58 3.95 -17.69
C VAL A 293 5.08 4.18 -16.28
N PHE A 294 5.90 3.26 -15.75
CA PHE A 294 6.45 3.36 -14.40
C PHE A 294 7.40 4.56 -14.24
N ASP A 295 8.28 4.82 -15.21
CA ASP A 295 9.14 6.01 -15.21
C ASP A 295 8.31 7.31 -15.22
N ALA A 296 7.27 7.38 -16.05
CA ALA A 296 6.41 8.57 -16.17
C ALA A 296 5.63 8.91 -14.89
N VAL A 297 5.36 7.91 -14.04
CA VAL A 297 4.70 8.09 -12.75
C VAL A 297 5.69 8.10 -11.58
N GLY A 298 7.00 8.07 -11.85
CA GLY A 298 8.06 8.12 -10.86
C GLY A 298 8.17 6.88 -9.98
N MET A 299 7.73 5.72 -10.47
CA MET A 299 7.79 4.43 -9.76
C MET A 299 8.72 3.45 -10.46
N PRO A 300 9.41 2.54 -9.76
CA PRO A 300 10.13 1.43 -10.38
C PRO A 300 9.16 0.32 -10.84
N PRO A 301 9.48 -0.44 -11.91
CA PRO A 301 8.71 -1.63 -12.28
C PRO A 301 8.75 -2.70 -11.16
N PRO A 302 7.72 -3.57 -11.04
CA PRO A 302 7.74 -4.70 -10.12
C PRO A 302 8.93 -5.62 -10.40
N SER A 303 9.59 -6.09 -9.34
CA SER A 303 10.59 -7.16 -9.45
C SER A 303 9.88 -8.45 -9.85
N SER A 304 10.27 -9.03 -10.99
CA SER A 304 9.81 -10.34 -11.47
C SER A 304 10.23 -11.50 -10.59
#